data_AF-A0A9C8SX44-F1
#
_entry.id   AF-A0A9C8SX44-F1
#
_cell.length_a   1.000
_cell.length_b   1.000
_cell.length_c   1.000
_cell.angle_alpha   90.00
_cell.angle_beta   90.00
_cell.angle_gamma   90.00
#
_symmetry.space_group_name_H-M   'P 1'
#
loop_
_entity.id
_entity.type
_entity.pdbx_description
1 polymer ?
#
loop_
_entity_poly.entity_id
_entity_poly.type
_entity_poly.pdbx_seq_one_letter_code
_entity_poly.pdbx_strand_id
1 'polypeptide(L)'
;MERKKINNIASVAIIIRASNPSQIFIELKDDGYPMKTFRRCLCPIGGNWIGEAAKCDQNPLDTVRREIMEEICLEKRTASTIELDLLGIKPGRSFYQVPTIDQIPTSDDIKILDELKQVIAEGLVPFGDYINTIPKSVLDRSDPENERDGFSALVSYWAVALDEQRWKEITALQEKFGNLSNESITLVTSVDEIIEVGVKTAFGHDRPLKEFFLCYGLHSAQQFPLINGISSQEIGKPLASYQEYLERYEILKKPKFL
;
A
#
# COMPACT_ATOMS: atom_id res chain seq x y z
N MET A 1 -32.82 -4.02 -0.96
CA MET A 1 -31.76 -3.78 0.03
C MET A 1 -30.83 -2.73 -0.54
N GLU A 2 -30.52 -1.68 0.23
CA GLU A 2 -29.53 -0.68 -0.17
C GLU A 2 -28.13 -1.31 -0.06
N ARG A 3 -27.29 -1.17 -1.09
CA ARG A 3 -25.90 -1.69 -1.07
C ARG A 3 -25.05 -0.84 -0.13
N LYS A 4 -24.11 -1.44 0.58
CA LYS A 4 -23.15 -0.70 1.41
C LYS A 4 -22.31 0.21 0.52
N LYS A 5 -22.20 1.50 0.89
CA LYS A 5 -21.36 2.49 0.21
C LYS A 5 -19.90 2.29 0.59
N ILE A 6 -19.03 2.29 -0.42
CA ILE A 6 -17.57 2.19 -0.30
C ILE A 6 -16.98 3.30 -1.15
N ASN A 7 -16.02 4.05 -0.59
CA ASN A 7 -15.42 5.18 -1.27
C ASN A 7 -14.65 4.73 -2.52
N ASN A 8 -13.84 3.70 -2.41
CA ASN A 8 -13.01 3.17 -3.49
C ASN A 8 -12.59 1.73 -3.20
N ILE A 9 -12.09 1.05 -4.24
CA ILE A 9 -11.40 -0.23 -4.12
C ILE A 9 -9.90 0.02 -4.29
N ALA A 10 -9.08 -0.65 -3.49
CA ALA A 10 -7.62 -0.63 -3.56
C ALA A 10 -7.06 -2.06 -3.52
N SER A 11 -5.82 -2.23 -3.94
CA SER A 11 -5.15 -3.52 -3.94
C SER A 11 -3.68 -3.35 -3.57
N VAL A 12 -3.21 -4.15 -2.60
CA VAL A 12 -1.87 -3.97 -2.02
C VAL A 12 -1.13 -5.29 -1.83
N ALA A 13 0.20 -5.21 -1.77
CA ALA A 13 1.11 -6.33 -1.60
C ALA A 13 1.80 -6.33 -0.22
N ILE A 14 1.81 -7.50 0.41
CA ILE A 14 2.60 -7.84 1.60
C ILE A 14 3.80 -8.64 1.11
N ILE A 15 4.98 -8.01 1.08
CA ILE A 15 6.21 -8.58 0.51
C ILE A 15 7.15 -8.95 1.65
N ILE A 16 7.31 -10.25 1.91
CA ILE A 16 8.10 -10.77 3.03
C ILE A 16 9.30 -11.59 2.57
N ARG A 17 10.26 -11.78 3.47
CA ARG A 17 11.34 -12.76 3.28
C ARG A 17 10.84 -14.17 3.58
N ALA A 18 11.02 -15.11 2.65
CA ALA A 18 10.55 -16.48 2.83
C ALA A 18 11.21 -17.18 4.02
N SER A 19 12.52 -17.00 4.25
CA SER A 19 13.22 -17.64 5.37
C SER A 19 12.94 -16.99 6.73
N ASN A 20 12.44 -15.74 6.73
CA ASN A 20 12.11 -15.01 7.95
C ASN A 20 10.91 -14.07 7.68
N PRO A 21 9.67 -14.58 7.80
CA PRO A 21 8.45 -13.81 7.56
C PRO A 21 8.26 -12.58 8.46
N SER A 22 9.09 -12.40 9.49
CA SER A 22 9.08 -11.17 10.30
C SER A 22 9.65 -9.98 9.55
N GLN A 23 10.44 -10.19 8.49
CA GLN A 23 10.98 -9.12 7.68
C GLN A 23 10.04 -8.81 6.51
N ILE A 24 9.81 -7.51 6.30
CA ILE A 24 8.87 -6.99 5.31
C ILE A 24 9.51 -5.86 4.52
N PHE A 25 9.25 -5.84 3.22
CA PHE A 25 9.51 -4.71 2.33
C PHE A 25 8.20 -3.92 2.14
N ILE A 26 8.21 -2.66 2.57
CA ILE A 26 7.01 -1.83 2.71
C ILE A 26 7.34 -0.37 2.38
N GLU A 27 6.33 0.49 2.24
CA GLU A 27 6.54 1.93 2.14
C GLU A 27 6.35 2.66 3.47
N LEU A 28 6.90 3.87 3.57
CA LEU A 28 6.73 4.85 4.62
C LEU A 28 6.31 6.18 3.99
N LYS A 29 5.17 6.71 4.41
CA LYS A 29 4.69 8.02 3.97
C LYS A 29 5.51 9.13 4.63
N ASP A 30 5.94 10.12 3.86
CA ASP A 30 6.79 11.20 4.35
C ASP A 30 6.01 12.31 5.08
N ASP A 31 6.71 13.38 5.47
CA ASP A 31 6.11 14.57 6.08
C ASP A 31 5.32 15.45 5.09
N GLY A 32 5.57 15.27 3.79
CA GLY A 32 4.87 15.92 2.70
C GLY A 32 3.50 15.31 2.43
N TYR A 33 3.22 14.10 2.94
CA TYR A 33 1.98 13.38 2.66
C TYR A 33 0.73 14.24 2.97
N PRO A 34 -0.26 14.31 2.06
CA PRO A 34 -1.36 15.28 2.19
C PRO A 34 -2.30 15.03 3.37
N MET A 35 -2.42 13.79 3.85
CA MET A 35 -3.24 13.47 5.01
C MET A 35 -2.37 13.43 6.27
N LYS A 36 -2.43 14.50 7.09
CA LYS A 36 -1.56 14.65 8.27
C LYS A 36 -1.61 13.45 9.22
N THR A 37 -2.77 12.81 9.37
CA THR A 37 -2.97 11.58 10.16
C THR A 37 -2.05 10.43 9.76
N PHE A 38 -1.66 10.36 8.48
CA PHE A 38 -0.92 9.23 7.91
C PHE A 38 0.53 9.58 7.54
N ARG A 39 1.00 10.78 7.87
CA ARG A 39 2.43 11.12 7.78
C ARG A 39 3.23 10.20 8.69
N ARG A 40 4.40 9.77 8.22
CA ARG A 40 5.31 8.83 8.92
C ARG A 40 4.66 7.51 9.28
N CYS A 41 3.58 7.13 8.59
CA CYS A 41 2.97 5.81 8.74
C CYS A 41 3.48 4.90 7.63
N LEU A 42 3.64 3.62 7.97
CA LEU A 42 3.91 2.58 7.00
C LEU A 42 2.71 2.38 6.07
N CYS A 43 2.93 1.89 4.86
CA CYS A 43 1.89 1.56 3.91
C CYS A 43 2.35 0.38 3.04
N PRO A 44 1.58 -0.70 2.91
CA PRO A 44 1.81 -1.70 1.88
C PRO A 44 1.90 -1.06 0.49
N ILE A 45 2.75 -1.63 -0.38
CA ILE A 45 2.93 -1.22 -1.77
C ILE A 45 1.66 -1.55 -2.56
N GLY A 46 1.22 -0.66 -3.43
CA GLY A 46 -0.02 -0.79 -4.19
C GLY A 46 -0.90 0.46 -4.11
N GLY A 47 -1.98 0.43 -4.88
CA GLY A 47 -2.75 1.62 -5.22
C GLY A 47 -4.24 1.34 -5.43
N ASN A 48 -4.95 2.33 -5.96
CA ASN A 48 -6.40 2.29 -6.06
C ASN A 48 -6.87 1.94 -7.47
N TRP A 49 -8.03 1.29 -7.56
CA TRP A 49 -8.73 1.13 -8.82
C TRP A 49 -9.47 2.43 -9.18
N ILE A 50 -8.70 3.46 -9.54
CA ILE A 50 -9.16 4.81 -9.86
C ILE A 50 -8.28 5.40 -10.97
N GLY A 51 -8.85 6.33 -11.75
CA GLY A 51 -8.09 7.09 -12.73
C GLY A 51 -7.97 6.40 -14.09
N GLU A 52 -7.14 6.98 -14.96
CA GLU A 52 -6.98 6.50 -16.34
C GLU A 52 -6.18 5.20 -16.41
N ALA A 53 -5.09 5.10 -15.62
CA ALA A 53 -4.22 3.92 -15.60
C ALA A 53 -4.98 2.64 -15.21
N ALA A 54 -5.94 2.75 -14.29
CA ALA A 54 -6.71 1.63 -13.79
C ALA A 54 -7.89 1.20 -14.69
N LYS A 55 -8.15 1.86 -15.83
CA LYS A 55 -9.27 1.48 -16.73
C LYS A 55 -9.11 0.08 -17.32
N CYS A 56 -7.88 -0.37 -17.50
CA CYS A 56 -7.59 -1.66 -18.09
C CYS A 56 -7.53 -2.78 -17.05
N ASP A 57 -7.55 -2.46 -15.75
CA ASP A 57 -7.52 -3.44 -14.67
C ASP A 57 -8.87 -4.18 -14.64
N GLN A 58 -8.86 -5.50 -14.83
CA GLN A 58 -10.09 -6.30 -14.86
C GLN A 58 -10.50 -6.76 -13.45
N ASN A 59 -9.54 -6.84 -12.54
CA ASN A 59 -9.70 -7.35 -11.18
C ASN A 59 -8.64 -6.73 -10.23
N PRO A 60 -8.75 -6.94 -8.90
CA PRO A 60 -7.78 -6.41 -7.94
C PRO A 60 -6.35 -6.91 -8.11
N LEU A 61 -6.13 -8.12 -8.64
CA LEU A 61 -4.79 -8.64 -8.89
C LEU A 61 -4.10 -7.84 -10.02
N ASP A 62 -4.84 -7.48 -11.07
CA ASP A 62 -4.31 -6.63 -12.15
C ASP A 62 -3.88 -5.27 -11.61
N THR A 63 -4.68 -4.68 -10.72
CA THR A 63 -4.34 -3.40 -10.08
C THR A 63 -3.03 -3.49 -9.30
N VAL A 64 -2.88 -4.41 -8.34
CA VAL A 64 -1.63 -4.47 -7.56
C VAL A 64 -0.42 -4.81 -8.45
N ARG A 65 -0.59 -5.62 -9.51
CA ARG A 65 0.49 -5.90 -10.47
C ARG A 65 0.91 -4.65 -11.22
N ARG A 66 -0.05 -3.86 -11.72
CA ARG A 66 0.25 -2.57 -12.36
C ARG A 66 0.99 -1.64 -11.40
N GLU A 67 0.51 -1.50 -10.17
CA GLU A 67 1.12 -0.61 -9.16
C GLU A 67 2.55 -1.05 -8.81
N ILE A 68 2.82 -2.35 -8.63
CA ILE A 68 4.19 -2.86 -8.46
C ILE A 68 5.09 -2.46 -9.63
N MET A 69 4.55 -2.50 -10.86
CA MET A 69 5.30 -2.15 -12.05
C MET A 69 5.52 -0.63 -12.20
N GLU A 70 4.62 0.19 -11.68
CA GLU A 70 4.66 1.66 -11.78
C GLU A 70 5.42 2.31 -10.62
N GLU A 71 5.17 1.87 -9.38
CA GLU A 71 5.68 2.47 -8.15
C GLU A 71 7.15 2.10 -7.90
N ILE A 72 7.49 0.82 -8.02
CA ILE A 72 8.85 0.34 -7.74
C ILE A 72 9.79 0.74 -8.88
N CYS A 73 10.71 1.67 -8.63
CA CYS A 73 11.64 2.16 -9.63
C CYS A 73 12.91 2.78 -9.01
N LEU A 74 14.00 2.80 -9.79
CA LEU A 74 15.23 3.53 -9.45
C LEU A 74 15.26 4.95 -10.02
N GLU A 75 14.40 5.24 -10.99
CA GLU A 75 14.35 6.55 -11.63
C GLU A 75 13.61 7.56 -10.76
N LYS A 76 14.22 8.73 -10.58
CA LYS A 76 13.55 9.86 -9.94
C LYS A 76 12.39 10.31 -10.81
N ARG A 77 11.18 9.96 -10.41
CA ARG A 77 9.96 10.51 -10.98
C ARG A 77 9.27 11.34 -9.93
N THR A 78 8.72 12.46 -10.36
CA THR A 78 7.89 13.27 -9.48
C THR A 78 6.58 12.51 -9.25
N ALA A 79 6.26 12.21 -7.99
CA ALA A 79 4.99 11.57 -7.62
C ALA A 79 3.80 12.35 -8.21
N SER A 80 2.92 11.65 -8.92
CA SER A 80 1.70 12.23 -9.48
C SER A 80 0.67 12.44 -8.38
N THR A 81 -0.01 13.60 -8.36
CA THR A 81 -1.03 13.91 -7.35
C THR A 81 -2.47 13.76 -7.86
N ILE A 82 -2.64 13.25 -9.09
CA ILE A 82 -3.95 13.12 -9.76
C ILE A 82 -4.86 12.14 -9.01
N GLU A 83 -4.32 10.99 -8.60
CA GLU A 83 -5.10 9.97 -7.88
C GLU A 83 -5.57 10.48 -6.52
N LEU A 84 -4.71 11.21 -5.81
CA LEU A 84 -5.04 11.86 -4.54
C LEU A 84 -6.21 12.85 -4.73
N ASP A 85 -6.19 13.66 -5.79
CA ASP A 85 -7.30 14.56 -6.09
C ASP A 85 -8.61 13.81 -6.39
N LEU A 86 -8.54 12.71 -7.16
CA LEU A 86 -9.69 11.83 -7.39
C LEU A 86 -10.22 11.22 -6.08
N LEU A 87 -9.33 10.90 -5.14
CA LEU A 87 -9.66 10.50 -3.77
C LEU A 87 -10.17 11.65 -2.88
N GLY A 88 -10.31 12.87 -3.41
CA GLY A 88 -10.79 14.05 -2.68
C GLY A 88 -9.73 14.60 -1.73
N ILE A 89 -8.48 14.19 -1.93
CA ILE A 89 -7.33 14.66 -1.22
C ILE A 89 -6.73 15.79 -2.06
N LYS A 90 -7.19 17.03 -1.84
CA LYS A 90 -6.55 18.21 -2.45
C LYS A 90 -5.08 18.24 -2.03
N PRO A 91 -4.13 17.99 -2.93
CA PRO A 91 -2.73 17.96 -2.57
C PRO A 91 -2.30 19.41 -2.30
N GLY A 92 -1.58 19.66 -1.20
CA GLY A 92 -1.10 21.00 -0.87
C GLY A 92 -0.06 21.55 -1.88
N ARG A 93 0.45 20.68 -2.76
CA ARG A 93 1.38 20.95 -3.86
C ARG A 93 1.10 19.99 -5.00
N SER A 94 1.31 20.39 -6.25
CA SER A 94 1.15 19.51 -7.42
C SER A 94 2.14 18.33 -7.44
N PHE A 95 3.19 18.39 -6.61
CA PHE A 95 4.32 17.47 -6.56
C PHE A 95 4.94 17.44 -5.16
N TYR A 96 5.41 16.27 -4.70
CA TYR A 96 6.34 16.14 -3.55
C TYR A 96 7.55 15.29 -3.94
N GLN A 97 8.67 15.50 -3.25
CA GLN A 97 9.91 14.77 -3.47
C GLN A 97 10.21 13.89 -2.26
N VAL A 98 10.35 12.60 -2.52
CA VAL A 98 10.84 11.65 -1.52
C VAL A 98 12.37 11.74 -1.45
N PRO A 99 12.99 11.75 -0.25
CA PRO A 99 14.44 11.72 -0.12
C PRO A 99 15.05 10.52 -0.85
N THR A 100 16.06 10.77 -1.69
CA THR A 100 16.79 9.74 -2.45
C THR A 100 18.29 9.99 -2.32
N ILE A 101 19.10 8.92 -2.43
CA ILE A 101 20.55 9.06 -2.56
C ILE A 101 20.85 9.45 -4.01
N ASP A 102 21.70 10.46 -4.22
CA ASP A 102 22.12 10.91 -5.56
C ASP A 102 23.13 9.93 -6.19
N GLN A 103 22.66 8.75 -6.61
CA GLN A 103 23.41 7.79 -7.42
C GLN A 103 22.69 7.49 -8.72
N ILE A 104 23.44 7.42 -9.83
CA ILE A 104 22.90 7.08 -11.15
C ILE A 104 22.84 5.54 -11.25
N PRO A 105 21.66 4.94 -11.50
CA PRO A 105 21.53 3.50 -11.70
C PRO A 105 22.31 3.01 -12.91
N THR A 106 22.96 1.85 -12.79
CA THR A 106 23.53 1.14 -13.94
C THR A 106 22.46 0.30 -14.65
N SER A 107 22.76 -0.17 -15.87
CA SER A 107 21.87 -1.09 -16.58
C SER A 107 21.62 -2.39 -15.83
N ASP A 108 22.62 -2.89 -15.07
CA ASP A 108 22.46 -4.09 -14.26
C ASP A 108 21.53 -3.83 -13.05
N ASP A 109 21.62 -2.66 -12.41
CA ASP A 109 20.73 -2.29 -11.30
C ASP A 109 19.26 -2.25 -11.76
N ILE A 110 19.02 -1.64 -12.93
CA ILE A 110 17.68 -1.56 -13.53
C ILE A 110 17.16 -2.96 -13.84
N LYS A 111 17.99 -3.81 -14.46
CA LYS A 111 17.63 -5.18 -14.79
C LYS A 111 17.28 -6.00 -13.55
N ILE A 112 18.06 -5.89 -12.48
CA ILE A 112 17.78 -6.58 -11.21
C ILE A 112 16.44 -6.11 -10.65
N LEU A 113 16.18 -4.80 -10.64
CA LEU A 113 14.90 -4.28 -10.14
C LEU A 113 13.72 -4.76 -10.99
N ASP A 114 13.85 -4.74 -12.32
CA ASP A 114 12.79 -5.22 -13.22
C ASP A 114 12.51 -6.72 -13.03
N GLU A 115 13.55 -7.55 -12.84
CA GLU A 115 13.38 -8.96 -12.49
C GLU A 115 12.67 -9.13 -11.14
N LEU A 116 13.03 -8.34 -10.12
CA LEU A 116 12.37 -8.37 -8.81
C LEU A 116 10.90 -8.00 -8.92
N LYS A 117 10.56 -6.96 -9.68
CA LYS A 117 9.17 -6.53 -9.90
C LYS A 117 8.34 -7.63 -10.53
N GLN A 118 8.88 -8.33 -11.54
CA GLN A 118 8.20 -9.47 -12.16
C GLN A 118 8.01 -10.62 -11.16
N VAL A 119 9.05 -10.99 -10.40
CA VAL A 119 8.94 -12.04 -9.37
C VAL A 119 7.88 -11.70 -8.32
N ILE A 120 7.84 -10.46 -7.84
CA ILE A 120 6.83 -9.98 -6.89
C ILE A 120 5.44 -10.11 -7.53
N ALA A 121 5.22 -9.51 -8.71
CA ALA A 121 3.93 -9.43 -9.39
C ALA A 121 3.36 -10.81 -9.79
N GLU A 122 4.20 -11.74 -10.22
CA GLU A 122 3.81 -13.09 -10.60
C GLU A 122 3.59 -14.01 -9.38
N GLY A 123 4.35 -13.78 -8.29
CA GLY A 123 4.32 -14.59 -7.07
C GLY A 123 3.19 -14.26 -6.09
N LEU A 124 2.35 -13.26 -6.38
CA LEU A 124 1.26 -12.83 -5.50
C LEU A 124 0.21 -13.93 -5.30
N VAL A 125 -0.08 -14.23 -4.04
CA VAL A 125 -1.19 -15.09 -3.61
C VAL A 125 -2.20 -14.31 -2.79
N PRO A 126 -3.51 -14.62 -2.87
CA PRO A 126 -4.52 -13.86 -2.13
C PRO A 126 -4.41 -14.13 -0.63
N PHE A 127 -4.36 -13.04 0.16
CA PHE A 127 -4.51 -13.12 1.61
C PHE A 127 -5.97 -12.93 2.01
N GLY A 128 -6.59 -11.80 1.64
CA GLY A 128 -7.98 -11.51 1.97
C GLY A 128 -8.42 -10.11 1.53
N ASP A 129 -9.73 -9.90 1.50
CA ASP A 129 -10.37 -8.61 1.31
C ASP A 129 -10.82 -8.04 2.65
N TYR A 130 -10.60 -6.74 2.84
CA TYR A 130 -11.03 -6.04 4.03
C TYR A 130 -11.72 -4.73 3.68
N ILE A 131 -12.70 -4.34 4.51
CA ILE A 131 -13.24 -2.99 4.50
C ILE A 131 -12.56 -2.21 5.62
N ASN A 132 -11.66 -1.31 5.23
CA ASN A 132 -10.98 -0.39 6.14
C ASN A 132 -11.82 0.89 6.28
N THR A 133 -12.22 1.23 7.49
CA THR A 133 -13.07 2.40 7.78
C THR A 133 -12.33 3.38 8.67
N ILE A 134 -12.17 4.60 8.18
CA ILE A 134 -11.52 5.72 8.87
C ILE A 134 -12.60 6.73 9.22
N PRO A 135 -13.03 6.83 10.48
CA PRO A 135 -14.04 7.81 10.87
C PRO A 135 -13.46 9.23 10.87
N LYS A 136 -14.34 10.22 10.65
CA LYS A 136 -13.97 11.64 10.65
C LYS A 136 -13.22 12.05 11.92
N SER A 137 -13.62 11.52 13.08
CA SER A 137 -12.98 11.81 14.37
C SER A 137 -11.49 11.44 14.44
N VAL A 138 -11.04 10.46 13.66
CA VAL A 138 -9.61 10.11 13.54
C VAL A 138 -8.86 11.15 12.70
N LEU A 139 -9.48 11.63 11.61
CA LEU A 139 -8.92 12.66 10.75
C LEU A 139 -8.81 14.00 11.50
N ASP A 140 -9.88 14.42 12.16
CA ASP A 140 -9.97 15.68 12.89
C ASP A 140 -8.96 15.76 14.05
N ARG A 141 -8.64 14.62 14.68
CA ARG A 141 -7.66 14.56 15.79
C ARG A 141 -6.25 14.96 15.35
N SER A 142 -5.87 14.59 14.13
CA SER A 142 -4.53 14.85 13.59
C SER A 142 -4.45 16.11 12.75
N ASP A 143 -5.60 16.61 12.30
CA ASP A 143 -5.71 17.83 11.52
C ASP A 143 -6.97 18.62 11.95
N PRO A 144 -6.84 19.59 12.87
CA PRO A 144 -7.97 20.39 13.35
C PRO A 144 -8.70 21.18 12.25
N GLU A 145 -8.06 21.37 11.09
CA GLU A 145 -8.63 22.05 9.91
C GLU A 145 -9.20 21.05 8.89
N ASN A 146 -9.36 19.77 9.26
CA ASN A 146 -9.85 18.75 8.35
C ASN A 146 -11.30 18.99 7.91
N GLU A 147 -11.47 19.29 6.63
CA GLU A 147 -12.78 19.40 5.97
C GLU A 147 -13.33 18.04 5.49
N ARG A 148 -12.53 16.97 5.52
CA ARG A 148 -12.95 15.67 4.97
C ARG A 148 -13.88 14.94 5.92
N ASP A 149 -14.85 14.24 5.34
CA ASP A 149 -15.62 13.21 6.04
C ASP A 149 -14.79 11.94 6.24
N GLY A 150 -15.27 11.08 7.13
CA GLY A 150 -14.76 9.72 7.24
C GLY A 150 -15.04 8.93 5.96
N PHE A 151 -14.26 7.89 5.71
CA PHE A 151 -14.35 7.10 4.49
C PHE A 151 -14.11 5.62 4.77
N SER A 152 -14.58 4.79 3.84
CA SER A 152 -14.34 3.34 3.82
C SER A 152 -13.73 2.93 2.50
N ALA A 153 -12.59 2.24 2.53
CA ALA A 153 -11.99 1.61 1.36
C ALA A 153 -12.12 0.10 1.45
N LEU A 154 -12.48 -0.55 0.35
CA LEU A 154 -12.32 -1.99 0.21
C LEU A 154 -10.92 -2.25 -0.30
N VAL A 155 -10.14 -3.06 0.41
CA VAL A 155 -8.74 -3.32 0.08
C VAL A 155 -8.52 -4.82 -0.06
N SER A 156 -8.05 -5.24 -1.23
CA SER A 156 -7.57 -6.59 -1.47
C SER A 156 -6.09 -6.70 -1.08
N TYR A 157 -5.76 -7.65 -0.22
CA TYR A 157 -4.39 -7.91 0.21
C TYR A 157 -3.87 -9.17 -0.47
N TRP A 158 -2.70 -9.02 -1.08
CA TRP A 158 -1.95 -10.09 -1.72
C TRP A 158 -0.63 -10.24 -0.98
N ALA A 159 -0.09 -11.45 -0.92
CA ALA A 159 1.17 -11.73 -0.27
C ALA A 159 2.13 -12.40 -1.23
N VAL A 160 3.42 -12.12 -1.07
CA VAL A 160 4.49 -12.83 -1.75
C VAL A 160 5.67 -13.01 -0.79
N ALA A 161 6.25 -14.20 -0.82
CA ALA A 161 7.44 -14.53 -0.05
C ALA A 161 8.63 -14.62 -1.01
N LEU A 162 9.56 -13.68 -0.91
CA LEU A 162 10.77 -13.66 -1.73
C LEU A 162 11.77 -14.67 -1.18
N ASP A 163 12.38 -15.45 -2.07
CA ASP A 163 13.48 -16.32 -1.71
C ASP A 163 14.72 -15.51 -1.24
N GLU A 164 15.70 -16.23 -0.71
CA GLU A 164 16.90 -15.62 -0.14
C GLU A 164 17.73 -14.83 -1.14
N GLN A 165 17.71 -15.20 -2.41
CA GLN A 165 18.45 -14.48 -3.43
C GLN A 165 17.74 -13.14 -3.71
N ARG A 166 16.44 -13.19 -4.01
CA ARG A 166 15.65 -12.00 -4.32
C ARG A 166 15.55 -11.03 -3.15
N TRP A 167 15.47 -11.56 -1.92
CA TRP A 167 15.51 -10.72 -0.71
C TRP A 167 16.84 -9.98 -0.54
N LYS A 168 17.97 -10.64 -0.83
CA LYS A 168 19.28 -9.97 -0.81
C LYS A 168 19.41 -8.92 -1.89
N GLU A 169 18.90 -9.19 -3.08
CA GLU A 169 18.90 -8.23 -4.20
C GLU A 169 18.13 -6.96 -3.85
N ILE A 170 16.89 -7.08 -3.34
CA ILE A 170 16.09 -5.90 -2.97
C ILE A 170 16.71 -5.11 -1.80
N THR A 171 17.27 -5.82 -0.81
CA THR A 171 17.97 -5.18 0.32
C THR A 171 19.22 -4.42 -0.17
N ALA A 172 20.03 -5.03 -1.04
CA ALA A 172 21.23 -4.41 -1.59
C ALA A 172 20.90 -3.17 -2.46
N LEU A 173 19.83 -3.25 -3.26
CA LEU A 173 19.34 -2.08 -4.01
C LEU A 173 18.89 -0.96 -3.06
N GLN A 174 18.15 -1.29 -2.00
CA GLN A 174 17.72 -0.30 -1.01
C GLN A 174 18.91 0.32 -0.25
N GLU A 175 19.91 -0.47 0.14
CA GLU A 175 21.14 0.05 0.77
C GLU A 175 21.91 0.99 -0.16
N LYS A 176 21.93 0.69 -1.47
CA LYS A 176 22.65 1.48 -2.48
C LYS A 176 21.94 2.79 -2.83
N PHE A 177 20.63 2.75 -3.06
CA PHE A 177 19.86 3.90 -3.58
C PHE A 177 18.97 4.58 -2.54
N GLY A 178 18.81 3.97 -1.37
CA GLY A 178 17.92 4.42 -0.30
C GLY A 178 16.46 4.08 -0.61
N ASN A 179 15.86 4.83 -1.53
CA ASN A 179 14.45 4.68 -1.88
C ASN A 179 14.30 4.00 -3.25
N LEU A 180 13.38 3.05 -3.33
CA LEU A 180 13.05 2.25 -4.52
C LEU A 180 11.61 2.50 -5.01
N SER A 181 10.95 3.57 -4.55
CA SER A 181 9.60 3.99 -4.98
C SER A 181 9.61 5.42 -5.50
N ASN A 182 8.79 5.73 -6.49
CA ASN A 182 8.57 7.11 -6.96
C ASN A 182 7.62 7.91 -6.05
N GLU A 183 6.80 7.23 -5.26
CA GLU A 183 5.66 7.81 -4.53
C GLU A 183 5.82 7.82 -3.02
N SER A 184 6.63 6.92 -2.46
CA SER A 184 6.88 6.90 -1.01
C SER A 184 8.33 6.52 -0.71
N ILE A 185 8.72 6.54 0.56
CA ILE A 185 10.01 5.98 1.00
C ILE A 185 9.85 4.47 1.13
N THR A 186 10.61 3.67 0.40
CA THR A 186 10.65 2.22 0.63
C THR A 186 11.51 1.85 1.83
N LEU A 187 11.13 0.79 2.53
CA LEU A 187 11.77 0.32 3.74
C LEU A 187 11.69 -1.20 3.87
N VAL A 188 12.86 -1.86 3.91
CA VAL A 188 13.05 -3.16 4.55
C VAL A 188 13.13 -2.96 6.07
N THR A 189 12.22 -3.59 6.82
CA THR A 189 12.15 -3.55 8.29
C THR A 189 11.66 -4.90 8.84
N SER A 190 11.40 -4.99 10.14
CA SER A 190 10.86 -6.18 10.79
C SER A 190 9.67 -5.90 11.71
N VAL A 191 8.85 -6.91 11.96
CA VAL A 191 7.73 -6.83 12.92
C VAL A 191 8.20 -6.35 14.29
N ASP A 192 9.34 -6.83 14.78
CA ASP A 192 9.86 -6.45 16.08
C ASP A 192 10.31 -4.98 16.11
N GLU A 193 11.00 -4.51 15.08
CA GLU A 193 11.38 -3.08 14.94
C GLU A 193 10.15 -2.18 14.85
N ILE A 194 9.12 -2.60 14.10
CA ILE A 194 7.85 -1.87 14.00
C ILE A 194 7.20 -1.71 15.38
N ILE A 195 7.18 -2.78 16.17
CA ILE A 195 6.62 -2.80 17.53
C ILE A 195 7.45 -1.93 18.47
N GLU A 196 8.77 -2.08 18.46
CA GLU A 196 9.71 -1.36 19.33
C GLU A 196 9.62 0.15 19.10
N VAL A 197 9.65 0.60 17.84
CA VAL A 197 9.53 2.01 17.47
C VAL A 197 8.10 2.52 17.66
N GLY A 198 7.11 1.63 17.61
CA GLY A 198 5.70 1.98 17.68
C GLY A 198 5.17 2.67 16.41
N VAL A 199 5.81 2.42 15.26
CA VAL A 199 5.39 2.99 13.97
C VAL A 199 4.06 2.36 13.52
N LYS A 200 3.12 3.20 13.11
CA LYS A 200 1.76 2.78 12.73
C LYS A 200 1.65 2.62 11.23
N THR A 201 0.65 1.87 10.77
CA THR A 201 0.33 1.75 9.34
C THR A 201 -0.84 2.66 8.97
N ALA A 202 -0.79 3.25 7.78
CA ALA A 202 -1.82 4.12 7.25
C ALA A 202 -3.10 3.34 6.91
N PHE A 203 -4.22 4.06 6.77
CA PHE A 203 -5.47 3.55 6.21
C PHE A 203 -6.05 2.27 6.82
N GLY A 204 -5.64 1.90 8.04
CA GLY A 204 -6.11 0.69 8.72
C GLY A 204 -5.45 -0.61 8.28
N HIS A 205 -4.42 -0.55 7.43
CA HIS A 205 -3.63 -1.72 6.99
C HIS A 205 -2.95 -2.45 8.15
N ASP A 206 -2.78 -1.79 9.31
CA ASP A 206 -2.16 -2.37 10.49
C ASP A 206 -2.93 -3.60 11.03
N ARG A 207 -4.26 -3.68 10.84
CA ARG A 207 -5.06 -4.83 11.30
C ARG A 207 -4.87 -6.06 10.38
N PRO A 208 -5.02 -5.94 9.04
CA PRO A 208 -4.70 -7.05 8.14
C PRO A 208 -3.23 -7.48 8.22
N LEU A 209 -2.28 -6.55 8.40
CA LEU A 209 -0.86 -6.92 8.60
C LEU A 209 -0.65 -7.68 9.91
N LYS A 210 -1.24 -7.21 11.01
CA LYS A 210 -1.22 -7.95 12.29
C LYS A 210 -1.75 -9.37 12.11
N GLU A 211 -2.90 -9.52 11.48
CA GLU A 211 -3.51 -10.82 11.23
C GLU A 211 -2.63 -11.71 10.34
N PHE A 212 -2.09 -11.15 9.26
CA PHE A 212 -1.15 -11.82 8.38
C PHE A 212 0.05 -12.39 9.14
N PHE A 213 0.74 -11.58 9.95
CA PHE A 213 1.90 -12.03 10.72
C PHE A 213 1.53 -13.09 11.77
N LEU A 214 0.36 -12.98 12.39
CA LEU A 214 -0.14 -14.01 13.31
C LEU A 214 -0.40 -15.35 12.59
N CYS A 215 -0.90 -15.32 11.36
CA CYS A 215 -1.07 -16.53 10.52
C CYS A 215 0.27 -17.20 10.17
N TYR A 216 1.37 -16.44 10.12
CA TYR A 216 2.73 -16.95 9.98
C TYR A 216 3.37 -17.40 11.30
N GLY A 217 2.63 -17.43 12.40
CA GLY A 217 3.12 -17.88 13.71
C GLY A 217 3.93 -16.83 14.50
N LEU A 218 3.95 -15.57 14.04
CA LEU A 218 4.67 -14.49 14.72
C LEU A 218 3.82 -13.90 15.85
N HIS A 219 3.82 -14.56 17.01
CA HIS A 219 3.00 -14.15 18.14
C HIS A 219 3.29 -12.73 18.67
N SER A 220 4.49 -12.17 18.44
CA SER A 220 4.82 -10.78 18.79
C SER A 220 3.90 -9.78 18.09
N ALA A 221 3.36 -10.10 16.92
CA ALA A 221 2.39 -9.28 16.18
C ALA A 221 1.09 -9.00 16.95
N GLN A 222 0.81 -9.67 18.08
CA GLN A 222 -0.26 -9.24 18.98
C GLN A 222 -0.10 -7.77 19.44
N GLN A 223 1.14 -7.30 19.54
CA GLN A 223 1.53 -5.95 19.95
C GLN A 223 1.67 -4.97 18.78
N PHE A 224 1.31 -5.37 17.56
CA PHE A 224 1.44 -4.52 16.37
C PHE A 224 0.76 -3.14 16.59
N PRO A 225 1.43 -2.01 16.32
CA PRO A 225 0.87 -0.69 16.62
C PRO A 225 -0.35 -0.34 15.78
N LEU A 226 -1.43 0.07 16.44
CA LEU A 226 -2.72 0.37 15.81
C LEU A 226 -3.07 1.86 15.91
N ILE A 227 -3.74 2.42 14.91
CA ILE A 227 -4.38 3.75 15.03
C ILE A 227 -5.76 3.58 15.68
N ASN A 228 -5.90 4.05 16.93
CA ASN A 228 -7.17 3.97 17.66
C ASN A 228 -8.31 4.68 16.93
N GLY A 229 -9.45 3.99 16.79
CA GLY A 229 -10.67 4.50 16.15
C GLY A 229 -10.84 4.07 14.69
N ILE A 230 -9.78 3.58 14.02
CA ILE A 230 -9.91 2.93 12.71
C ILE A 230 -10.40 1.49 12.90
N SER A 231 -11.29 1.02 12.03
CA SER A 231 -11.71 -0.38 11.98
C SER A 231 -11.32 -1.02 10.65
N SER A 232 -11.04 -2.32 10.67
CA SER A 232 -10.87 -3.14 9.48
C SER A 232 -11.70 -4.41 9.67
N GLN A 233 -12.49 -4.76 8.68
CA GLN A 233 -13.36 -5.92 8.70
C GLN A 233 -13.00 -6.83 7.53
N GLU A 234 -12.55 -8.06 7.80
CA GLU A 234 -12.40 -9.09 6.78
C GLU A 234 -13.76 -9.43 6.16
N ILE A 235 -13.82 -9.48 4.83
CA ILE A 235 -15.04 -9.78 4.06
C ILE A 235 -14.89 -11.01 3.16
N GLY A 236 -13.78 -11.74 3.28
CA GLY A 236 -13.50 -12.99 2.56
C GLY A 236 -12.32 -12.87 1.60
N LYS A 237 -12.29 -13.71 0.57
CA LYS A 237 -11.23 -13.69 -0.45
C LYS A 237 -11.50 -12.63 -1.53
N PRO A 238 -10.44 -12.08 -2.17
CA PRO A 238 -10.59 -11.24 -3.35
C PRO A 238 -11.49 -11.89 -4.41
N LEU A 239 -12.41 -11.11 -4.98
CA LEU A 239 -13.32 -11.54 -6.04
C LEU A 239 -12.61 -11.55 -7.38
N ALA A 240 -13.13 -12.35 -8.32
CA ALA A 240 -12.47 -12.57 -9.60
C ALA A 240 -12.54 -11.37 -10.56
N SER A 241 -13.43 -10.40 -10.31
CA SER A 241 -13.58 -9.22 -11.16
C SER A 241 -14.16 -8.02 -10.41
N TYR A 242 -13.91 -6.82 -10.93
CA TYR A 242 -14.54 -5.60 -10.41
C TYR A 242 -16.07 -5.59 -10.55
N GLN A 243 -16.60 -6.28 -11.56
CA GLN A 243 -18.05 -6.40 -11.76
C GLN A 243 -18.73 -7.07 -10.56
N GLU A 244 -18.14 -8.12 -9.99
CA GLU A 244 -18.69 -8.77 -8.79
C GLU A 244 -18.71 -7.84 -7.57
N TYR A 245 -17.70 -6.98 -7.42
CA TYR A 245 -17.72 -5.95 -6.36
C TYR A 245 -18.82 -4.93 -6.61
N LEU A 246 -18.99 -4.47 -7.84
CA LEU A 246 -20.04 -3.52 -8.21
C LEU A 246 -21.44 -4.10 -8.01
N GLU A 247 -21.63 -5.41 -8.11
CA GLU A 247 -22.90 -6.07 -7.80
C GLU A 247 -23.22 -6.04 -6.29
N ARG A 248 -22.19 -6.17 -5.45
CA ARG A 248 -22.32 -6.23 -3.98
C ARG A 248 -22.32 -4.86 -3.29
N TYR A 249 -21.57 -3.90 -3.82
CA TYR A 249 -21.27 -2.63 -3.17
C TYR A 249 -21.60 -1.44 -4.07
N GLU A 250 -21.93 -0.31 -3.46
CA GLU A 250 -22.01 0.97 -4.14
C GLU A 250 -20.64 1.66 -4.07
N ILE A 251 -19.83 1.51 -5.13
CA ILE A 251 -18.49 2.12 -5.21
C ILE A 251 -18.60 3.56 -5.72
N LEU A 252 -18.22 4.51 -4.87
CA LEU A 252 -18.36 5.95 -5.15
C LEU A 252 -17.31 6.45 -6.15
N LYS A 253 -16.06 6.00 -6.03
CA LYS A 253 -14.92 6.40 -6.86
C LYS A 253 -14.31 5.18 -7.54
N LYS A 254 -14.27 5.23 -8.87
CA LYS A 254 -13.83 4.16 -9.78
C LYS A 254 -13.43 4.77 -11.13
N PRO A 255 -12.76 4.04 -12.03
CA PRO A 255 -12.42 4.56 -13.35
C PRO A 255 -13.69 4.95 -14.13
N LYS A 256 -13.63 6.07 -14.85
CA LYS A 256 -14.72 6.51 -15.71
C LYS A 256 -14.54 5.93 -17.10
N PHE A 257 -15.30 4.90 -17.44
CA PHE A 257 -15.40 4.41 -18.81
C PHE A 257 -16.23 5.40 -19.63
N LEU A 258 -15.66 5.89 -20.75
CA LEU A 258 -16.34 6.79 -21.70
C LEU A 258 -17.34 6.01 -22.56
#